data_AF-A0A7C6PWS9-F1
#
_entry.id   AF-A0A7C6PWS9-F1
#
_cell.length_a   1.000
_cell.length_b   1.000
_cell.length_c   1.000
_cell.angle_alpha   90.00
_cell.angle_beta   90.00
_cell.angle_gamma   90.00
#
_symmetry.space_group_name_H-M   'P 1'
#
loop_
_entity.id
_entity.type
_entity.pdbx_description
1 polymer ?
#
loop_
_entity_poly.entity_id
_entity_poly.type
_entity_poly.pdbx_seq_one_letter_code
_entity_poly.pdbx_strand_id
1 'polypeptide(L)' 'MPSRRQTLLPKEVLNQFKEEIAQELGIADKVKQVGWAEMPSRECGRVGGKIGGNMVKVLIRNAQKSLMQE' A
#
# COMPACT_ATOMS: atom_id res chain seq x y z
N MET A 1 1.27 21.67 13.73
CA MET A 1 0.72 20.46 14.38
C MET A 1 1.27 19.23 13.68
N PRO A 2 2.01 18.31 14.33
CA PRO A 2 2.42 17.08 13.68
C PRO A 2 1.25 16.10 13.76
N SER A 3 0.52 15.93 12.66
CA SER A 3 -0.41 14.82 12.50
C SER A 3 0.41 13.53 12.43
N ARG A 4 0.55 12.84 13.57
CA ARG A 4 1.14 11.50 13.62
C ARG A 4 0.10 10.53 13.07
N ARG A 5 -0.03 10.46 11.74
CA ARG A 5 -0.70 9.32 11.08
C ARG A 5 0.11 8.08 11.44
N GLN A 6 -0.35 7.33 12.42
CA GLN A 6 0.22 6.03 12.74
C GLN A 6 -0.05 5.12 11.55
N THR A 7 1.00 4.82 10.79
CA THR A 7 0.93 3.85 9.71
C THR A 7 0.59 2.49 10.32
N LEU A 8 -0.48 1.86 9.82
CA LEU A 8 -0.97 0.55 10.27
C LEU A 8 0.04 -0.58 10.04
N LEU A 9 1.02 -0.36 9.16
CA LEU A 9 2.06 -1.31 8.83
C LEU A 9 3.44 -0.67 9.00
N PRO A 10 4.48 -1.46 9.34
CA PRO A 10 5.87 -1.02 9.29
C PRO A 10 6.24 -0.47 7.91
N LYS A 11 7.19 0.45 7.88
CA LYS A 11 7.63 1.12 6.64
C LYS A 11 8.20 0.13 5.63
N GLU A 12 8.88 -0.90 6.12
CA GLU A 12 9.52 -1.96 5.36
C GLU A 12 8.47 -2.80 4.63
N VAL A 13 7.41 -3.19 5.35
CA VAL A 13 6.26 -3.94 4.80
C VAL A 13 5.54 -3.10 3.75
N LEU A 14 5.36 -1.80 3.99
CA LEU A 14 4.76 -0.90 3.01
C LEU A 14 5.60 -0.77 1.73
N ASN A 15 6.93 -0.77 1.86
CA ASN A 15 7.82 -0.70 0.70
C ASN A 15 7.77 -2.00 -0.12
N GLN A 16 7.76 -3.16 0.54
CA GLN A 16 7.59 -4.45 -0.14
C GLN A 16 6.27 -4.50 -0.92
N PHE A 17 5.15 -4.08 -0.29
CA PHE A 17 3.87 -4.00 -0.99
C PHE A 17 3.89 -3.05 -2.19
N LYS A 18 4.57 -1.90 -2.10
CA LYS A 18 4.71 -0.99 -3.25
C LYS A 18 5.42 -1.67 -4.41
N GLU A 19 6.47 -2.43 -4.15
CA GLU A 19 7.22 -3.15 -5.17
C GLU A 19 6.40 -4.28 -5.80
N GLU A 20 5.75 -5.11 -4.99
CA GLU A 20 4.86 -6.19 -5.45
C GLU A 20 3.73 -5.65 -6.34
N ILE A 21 3.04 -4.60 -5.86
CA ILE A 21 1.94 -3.99 -6.61
C ILE A 21 2.46 -3.28 -7.88
N ALA A 22 3.65 -2.68 -7.85
CA ALA A 22 4.26 -2.12 -9.05
C ALA A 22 4.61 -3.19 -10.09
N GLN A 23 5.04 -4.38 -9.64
CA GLN A 23 5.29 -5.53 -10.52
C GLN A 23 3.99 -6.04 -11.13
N GLU A 24 2.93 -6.23 -10.33
CA GLU A 24 1.60 -6.63 -10.83
C GLU A 24 1.02 -5.64 -11.85
N LEU A 25 1.28 -4.34 -11.67
CA LEU A 25 0.79 -3.29 -12.55
C LEU A 25 1.69 -3.08 -13.78
N GLY A 26 2.83 -3.78 -13.88
CA GLY A 26 3.78 -3.64 -14.99
C GLY A 26 4.52 -2.30 -15.02
N ILE A 27 4.57 -1.57 -13.90
CA ILE A 27 5.24 -0.27 -13.79
C ILE A 27 6.56 -0.34 -13.00
N ALA A 28 6.93 -1.51 -12.49
CA ALA A 28 8.11 -1.71 -11.65
C ALA A 28 9.40 -1.22 -12.32
N ASP A 29 9.61 -1.52 -13.60
CA ASP A 29 10.83 -1.11 -14.31
C ASP A 29 10.89 0.40 -14.48
N LYS A 30 9.75 1.02 -14.74
CA LYS A 30 9.64 2.48 -14.83
C LYS A 30 9.95 3.14 -13.49
N VAL A 31 9.39 2.61 -12.40
CA VAL A 31 9.69 3.07 -11.03
C VAL A 31 11.18 2.93 -10.72
N LYS A 32 11.85 1.85 -11.14
CA LYS A 32 13.29 1.66 -10.94
C LYS A 32 14.13 2.66 -11.73
N GLN A 33 13.69 3.06 -12.93
CA GLN A 33 14.43 3.98 -13.80
C GLN A 33 14.30 5.44 -13.36
N VAL A 34 13.08 5.91 -13.05
CA VAL A 34 12.84 7.34 -12.77
C VAL A 34 12.59 7.63 -11.28
N GLY A 35 12.34 6.61 -10.48
CA GLY A 35 11.99 6.75 -9.07
C GLY A 35 10.52 7.15 -8.85
N TRP A 36 10.04 6.98 -7.63
CA TRP A 36 8.66 7.30 -7.26
C TRP A 36 8.32 8.80 -7.35
N ALA A 37 9.32 9.68 -7.23
CA ALA A 37 9.12 11.14 -7.25
C ALA A 37 8.77 11.66 -8.66
N GLU A 38 9.39 11.09 -9.69
CA GLU A 38 9.21 11.48 -11.10
C GLU A 38 8.10 10.66 -11.80
N MET A 39 7.45 9.75 -11.08
CA MET A 39 6.36 8.94 -11.62
C MET A 39 5.06 9.75 -11.75
N PRO A 40 4.27 9.55 -12.83
CA PRO A 40 3.00 10.24 -12.97
C PRO A 40 2.06 9.96 -11.80
N SER A 41 1.44 11.00 -11.25
CA SER A 41 0.53 10.91 -10.09
C SER A 41 -0.59 9.89 -10.30
N ARG A 42 -1.05 9.69 -11.54
CA ARG A 42 -2.06 8.69 -11.89
C ARG A 42 -1.56 7.25 -11.65
N GLU A 43 -0.32 6.95 -11.98
CA GLU A 43 0.27 5.62 -11.76
C GLU A 43 0.57 5.40 -10.27
N CYS A 44 1.13 6.40 -9.60
CA CYS A 44 1.32 6.36 -8.14
C CYS A 44 -0.02 6.16 -7.41
N GLY A 45 -1.09 6.81 -7.87
CA GLY A 45 -2.44 6.66 -7.33
C GLY A 45 -3.01 5.25 -7.51
N ARG A 46 -2.73 4.58 -8.64
CA ARG A 46 -3.14 3.18 -8.86
C ARG A 46 -2.46 2.22 -7.88
N VAL A 47 -1.15 2.39 -7.66
CA VAL A 47 -0.41 1.61 -6.65
C VAL A 47 -0.98 1.86 -5.25
N GLY A 48 -1.06 3.14 -4.85
CA GLY A 48 -1.55 3.53 -3.52
C GLY A 48 -2.99 3.07 -3.26
N GLY A 49 -3.86 3.12 -4.27
CA GLY A 49 -5.23 2.64 -4.19
C GLY A 49 -5.33 1.13 -3.98
N LYS A 50 -4.53 0.33 -4.69
CA LYS A 50 -4.47 -1.13 -4.47
C LYS A 50 -3.96 -1.49 -3.08
N ILE A 51 -2.91 -0.81 -2.61
CA ILE A 51 -2.37 -1.02 -1.25
C ILE A 51 -3.43 -0.70 -0.21
N GLY A 52 -4.01 0.51 -0.25
CA GLY A 52 -5.01 0.95 0.72
C GLY A 52 -6.26 0.07 0.72
N GLY A 53 -6.77 -0.30 -0.47
CA GLY A 53 -7.93 -1.17 -0.59
C GLY A 53 -7.70 -2.58 -0.02
N ASN A 54 -6.51 -3.16 -0.26
CA ASN A 54 -6.16 -4.46 0.31
C ASN A 54 -5.99 -4.38 1.84
N MET A 55 -5.37 -3.32 2.36
CA MET A 55 -5.24 -3.10 3.80
C MET A 55 -6.60 -3.02 4.49
N VAL A 56 -7.55 -2.25 3.94
CA VAL A 56 -8.90 -2.13 4.50
C VAL A 56 -9.60 -3.49 4.56
N LYS A 57 -9.48 -4.31 3.50
CA LYS A 57 -10.04 -5.68 3.48
C LYS A 57 -9.44 -6.56 4.57
N VAL A 58 -8.13 -6.48 4.80
CA VAL A 58 -7.44 -7.25 5.86
C VAL A 58 -7.93 -6.83 7.25
N LEU A 59 -8.06 -5.52 7.50
CA LEU A 59 -8.54 -4.99 8.78
C LEU A 59 -9.97 -5.47 9.07
N ILE A 60 -10.87 -5.40 8.10
CA ILE A 60 -12.26 -5.85 8.26
C ILE A 60 -12.31 -7.35 8.58
N ARG A 61 -11.55 -8.17 7.84
CA ARG A 61 -11.49 -9.62 8.11
C ARG A 61 -10.97 -9.94 9.50
N ASN A 62 -9.95 -9.21 9.96
CA ASN A 62 -9.38 -9.43 11.28
C ASN A 62 -10.37 -9.03 12.38
N ALA A 63 -11.06 -7.88 12.23
CA ALA A 63 -12.11 -7.45 13.15
C ALA A 63 -13.27 -8.46 13.20
N GLN A 64 -13.72 -8.96 12.05
CA GLN A 64 -14.74 -10.01 11.98
C GLN A 64 -14.31 -11.29 12.73
N LYS A 65 -13.07 -11.72 12.56
CA LYS A 65 -12.53 -12.89 13.27
C LYS A 65 -12.48 -12.68 14.79
N SER A 66 -12.07 -11.50 15.26
CA SER A 66 -12.07 -11.17 16.69
C SER A 66 -13.47 -11.27 17.29
N LEU A 67 -14.48 -10.74 16.59
CA LEU A 67 -15.89 -10.80 17.03
C LEU A 67 -16.48 -12.21 17.01
N MET A 68 -15.94 -13.13 16.21
CA MET A 68 -16.36 -14.53 16.18
C MET A 68 -15.66 -15.41 17.23
N GLN A 69 -14.64 -14.88 17.91
CA GLN A 69 -13.89 -15.59 18.95
C GLN A 69 -14.29 -15.19 20.38
N GLU A 70 -15.31 -14.34 20.53
CA GLU A 70 -16.04 -14.07 21.77
C GLU A 70 -17.39 -14.81 21.76
#